data_AF-Q9UYU7-F1
#
_entry.id   AF-Q9UYU7-F1
#
_cell.length_a   1.000
_cell.length_b   1.000
_cell.length_c   1.000
_cell.angle_alpha   90.00
_cell.angle_beta   90.00
_cell.angle_gamma   90.00
#
_symmetry.space_group_name_H-M   'P 1'
#
loop_
_entity.id
_entity.type
_entity.pdbx_description
1 polymer ?
#
loop_
_entity_poly.entity_id
_entity_poly.type
_entity_poly.pdbx_seq_one_letter_code
_entity_poly.pdbx_strand_id
1 'polypeptide(L)'
;MKVYYPGRKWPREYEEVLNELKNVIDPVTGESILDSGILAGLEVSGRTLKVWLKFESLAEYNILGGAAMAYSKIAGDIIERLALTKFDNVYVYDLRGNPVGVFESRGKKHE
;
A
#
# COMPACT_ATOMS: atom_id res chain seq x y z
N MET A 1 12.41 4.02 -2.08
CA MET A 1 11.12 3.86 -2.79
C MET A 1 11.26 4.12 -4.29
N LYS A 2 10.53 3.38 -5.12
CA LYS A 2 10.30 3.75 -6.53
C LYS A 2 8.95 4.46 -6.64
N VAL A 3 8.96 5.69 -7.15
CA VAL A 3 7.73 6.49 -7.35
C VAL A 3 6.83 5.81 -8.37
N TYR A 4 5.55 5.69 -8.01
CA TYR A 4 4.52 5.14 -8.89
C TYR A 4 4.01 6.18 -9.88
N TYR A 5 3.84 5.77 -11.13
CA TYR A 5 3.09 6.50 -12.14
C TYR A 5 2.48 5.51 -13.14
N PRO A 6 1.26 5.78 -13.64
CA PRO A 6 0.58 4.89 -14.58
C PRO A 6 1.32 4.79 -15.92
N GLY A 7 1.18 3.65 -16.59
CA GLY A 7 1.80 3.39 -17.90
C GLY A 7 3.31 3.14 -17.88
N ARG A 8 3.95 3.16 -16.71
CA ARG A 8 5.36 2.76 -16.56
C ARG A 8 5.52 1.26 -16.76
N LYS A 9 6.58 0.85 -17.46
CA LYS A 9 7.06 -0.53 -17.42
C LYS A 9 7.80 -0.82 -16.11
N TRP A 10 7.32 -1.80 -15.35
CA TRP A 10 7.88 -2.16 -14.05
C TRP A 10 8.67 -3.48 -14.14
N PRO A 11 9.66 -3.71 -13.27
CA PRO A 11 10.21 -5.05 -13.11
C PRO A 11 9.12 -6.01 -12.64
N ARG A 12 9.22 -7.30 -13.02
CA ARG A 12 8.19 -8.32 -12.77
C ARG A 12 7.73 -8.38 -11.31
N GLU A 13 8.65 -8.34 -10.35
CA GLU A 13 8.33 -8.37 -8.91
C GLU A 13 7.45 -7.18 -8.48
N TYR A 14 7.60 -6.01 -9.12
CA TYR A 14 6.77 -4.84 -8.87
C TYR A 14 5.42 -4.95 -9.60
N GLU A 15 5.40 -5.49 -10.82
CA GLU A 15 4.14 -5.72 -11.56
C GLU A 15 3.21 -6.68 -10.80
N GLU A 16 3.77 -7.73 -10.21
CA GLU A 16 3.00 -8.70 -9.41
C GLU A 16 2.40 -8.05 -8.15
N VAL A 17 3.06 -7.06 -7.55
CA VAL A 17 2.51 -6.28 -6.44
C VAL A 17 1.43 -5.33 -6.95
N LEU A 18 1.69 -4.59 -8.03
CA LEU A 18 0.75 -3.63 -8.59
C LEU A 18 -0.56 -4.31 -9.04
N ASN A 19 -0.48 -5.53 -9.58
CA ASN A 19 -1.66 -6.31 -9.93
C ASN A 19 -2.54 -6.67 -8.72
N GLU A 20 -1.94 -6.93 -7.55
CA GLU A 20 -2.72 -7.11 -6.32
C GLU A 20 -3.29 -5.79 -5.80
N LEU A 21 -2.47 -4.72 -5.84
CA LEU A 21 -2.88 -3.39 -5.38
C LEU A 21 -4.03 -2.81 -6.20
N LYS A 22 -4.18 -3.21 -7.47
CA LYS A 22 -5.36 -2.86 -8.29
C LYS A 22 -6.68 -3.34 -7.68
N ASN A 23 -6.65 -4.35 -6.81
CA ASN A 23 -7.83 -4.88 -6.14
C ASN A 23 -8.06 -4.26 -4.75
N VAL A 24 -7.20 -3.34 -4.31
CA VAL A 24 -7.41 -2.54 -3.10
C VAL A 24 -8.25 -1.34 -3.50
N ILE A 25 -9.43 -1.22 -2.90
CA ILE A 25 -10.42 -0.19 -3.25
C ILE A 25 -10.32 0.97 -2.25
N ASP A 26 -10.27 2.18 -2.79
CA ASP A 26 -10.41 3.38 -2.00
C ASP A 26 -11.86 3.57 -1.55
N PRO A 27 -12.14 3.59 -0.23
CA PRO A 27 -13.51 3.77 0.26
C PRO A 27 -14.07 5.17 0.02
N VAL A 28 -13.25 6.16 -0.37
CA VAL A 28 -13.71 7.53 -0.65
C VAL A 28 -14.19 7.67 -2.09
N THR A 29 -13.40 7.23 -3.06
CA THR A 29 -13.75 7.35 -4.49
C THR A 29 -14.47 6.13 -5.06
N GLY A 30 -14.31 4.94 -4.45
CA GLY A 30 -14.79 3.67 -4.99
C GLY A 30 -13.89 3.06 -6.08
N GLU A 31 -12.79 3.73 -6.44
CA GLU A 31 -11.83 3.26 -7.44
C GLU A 31 -10.70 2.42 -6.81
N SER A 32 -9.84 1.81 -7.62
CA SER A 32 -8.63 1.19 -7.10
C SER A 32 -7.66 2.26 -6.58
N ILE A 33 -6.81 1.92 -5.60
CA ILE A 33 -5.80 2.86 -5.09
C ILE A 33 -4.77 3.31 -6.14
N LEU A 34 -4.70 2.61 -7.28
CA LEU A 34 -3.87 2.98 -8.42
C LEU A 34 -4.55 4.06 -9.27
N ASP A 35 -5.86 3.93 -9.47
CA ASP A 35 -6.67 4.81 -10.31
C ASP A 35 -7.04 6.09 -9.56
N SER A 36 -7.40 5.99 -8.27
CA SER A 36 -7.64 7.14 -7.39
C SER A 36 -6.35 7.92 -7.05
N GLY A 37 -5.20 7.43 -7.50
CA GLY A 37 -3.93 8.11 -7.37
C GLY A 37 -3.36 8.13 -5.95
N ILE A 38 -3.84 7.30 -5.03
CA ILE A 38 -3.37 7.25 -3.64
C ILE A 38 -1.96 6.64 -3.54
N LEU A 39 -1.62 5.70 -4.41
CA LEU A 39 -0.30 5.07 -4.39
C LEU A 39 0.78 6.10 -4.81
N ALA A 40 1.66 6.46 -3.87
CA ALA A 40 2.81 7.33 -4.15
C ALA A 40 3.99 6.54 -4.69
N GLY A 41 4.22 5.35 -4.16
CA GLY A 41 5.35 4.51 -4.55
C GLY A 41 5.44 3.25 -3.71
N LEU A 42 6.36 2.38 -4.12
CA LEU A 42 6.59 1.10 -3.47
C LEU A 42 8.06 0.69 -3.58
N GLU A 43 8.46 -0.23 -2.72
CA GLU A 43 9.77 -0.84 -2.70
C GLU A 43 9.61 -2.33 -2.38
N VAL A 44 10.15 -3.15 -3.28
CA VAL A 44 10.21 -4.60 -3.12
C VAL A 44 11.67 -4.94 -2.84
N SER A 45 11.93 -5.64 -1.74
CA SER A 45 13.27 -6.05 -1.33
C SER A 45 13.21 -7.42 -0.66
N GLY A 46 13.54 -8.47 -1.41
CA GLY A 46 13.43 -9.85 -0.93
C GLY A 46 11.98 -10.18 -0.56
N ARG A 47 11.75 -10.62 0.69
CA ARG A 47 10.41 -10.90 1.23
C ARG A 47 9.81 -9.73 2.02
N THR A 48 10.29 -8.52 1.76
CA THR A 48 9.78 -7.28 2.36
C THR A 48 9.18 -6.38 1.29
N LEU A 49 7.95 -5.92 1.54
CA LEU A 49 7.26 -4.89 0.77
C LEU A 49 7.11 -3.62 1.62
N LYS A 50 7.41 -2.48 1.01
CA LYS A 50 7.07 -1.15 1.55
C LYS A 50 6.20 -0.39 0.56
N VAL A 51 5.14 0.23 1.05
CA VAL A 51 4.17 1.00 0.26
C VAL A 51 4.01 2.39 0.86
N TRP A 52 4.01 3.43 0.04
CA TRP A 52 3.78 4.82 0.46
C TRP A 52 2.48 5.33 -0.16
N LEU A 53 1.63 5.93 0.69
CA LEU A 53 0.32 6.45 0.32
C LEU A 53 0.30 7.98 0.46
N LYS A 54 -0.35 8.68 -0.48
CA LYS A 54 -0.37 10.16 -0.55
C LYS A 54 -1.73 10.82 -0.36
N PHE A 55 -2.49 10.36 0.64
CA PHE A 55 -3.79 10.95 0.97
C PHE A 55 -3.72 12.44 1.32
N GLU A 56 -2.65 12.90 2.00
CA GLU A 56 -2.50 14.32 2.36
C GLU A 56 -2.44 15.24 1.13
N SER A 57 -2.10 14.71 -0.04
CA SER A 57 -2.04 15.43 -1.32
C SER A 57 -3.38 15.48 -2.06
N LEU A 58 -4.43 14.84 -1.53
CA LEU A 58 -5.74 14.71 -2.17
C LEU A 58 -6.80 15.50 -1.41
N ALA A 59 -7.46 16.42 -2.11
CA ALA A 59 -8.40 17.35 -1.50
C ALA A 59 -9.64 16.64 -0.92
N GLU A 60 -10.09 15.53 -1.51
CA GLU A 60 -11.30 14.82 -1.05
C GLU A 60 -11.16 14.31 0.40
N TYR A 61 -9.95 13.90 0.81
CA TYR A 61 -9.70 13.35 2.13
C TYR A 61 -9.66 14.40 3.23
N ASN A 62 -9.27 15.62 2.89
CA ASN A 62 -9.21 16.75 3.82
C ASN A 62 -10.62 17.30 4.10
N ILE A 63 -11.53 17.22 3.13
CA ILE A 63 -12.89 17.76 3.24
C ILE A 63 -13.81 16.82 4.02
N LEU A 64 -13.67 15.50 3.82
CA LEU A 64 -14.62 14.52 4.34
C LEU A 64 -14.38 14.08 5.79
N GLY A 65 -13.28 14.49 6.42
CA GLY A 65 -12.89 14.01 7.76
C GLY A 65 -12.65 12.49 7.85
N GLY A 66 -12.80 11.76 6.73
CA GLY A 66 -12.71 10.31 6.61
C GLY A 66 -11.29 9.79 6.37
N ALA A 67 -10.28 10.68 6.36
CA ALA A 67 -8.89 10.31 6.10
C ALA A 67 -8.44 9.15 6.99
N ALA A 68 -8.62 9.25 8.31
CA ALA A 68 -8.18 8.22 9.26
C ALA A 68 -8.84 6.85 9.01
N MET A 69 -10.13 6.83 8.64
CA MET A 69 -10.85 5.59 8.33
C MET A 69 -10.36 4.98 7.01
N ALA A 70 -10.16 5.81 5.99
CA ALA A 70 -9.65 5.38 4.70
C ALA A 70 -8.22 4.85 4.81
N TYR A 71 -7.34 5.53 5.57
CA TYR A 71 -5.99 5.07 5.90
C TYR A 71 -6.01 3.67 6.50
N SER A 72 -6.81 3.48 7.55
CA SER A 72 -6.88 2.20 8.27
C SER A 72 -7.37 1.07 7.36
N LYS A 73 -8.41 1.32 6.57
CA LYS A 73 -8.99 0.34 5.66
C LYS A 73 -8.01 -0.04 4.55
N ILE A 74 -7.46 0.94 3.83
CA ILE A 74 -6.54 0.68 2.72
C ILE A 74 -5.26 -0.02 3.23
N ALA A 75 -4.71 0.42 4.37
CA ALA A 75 -3.55 -0.24 4.95
C ALA A 75 -3.83 -1.70 5.33
N GLY A 76 -5.00 -1.98 5.91
CA GLY A 76 -5.46 -3.33 6.21
C GLY A 76 -5.59 -4.20 4.96
N ASP A 77 -6.28 -3.71 3.94
CA ASP A 77 -6.49 -4.43 2.68
C ASP A 77 -5.16 -4.73 1.94
N ILE A 78 -4.20 -3.80 1.98
CA ILE A 78 -2.84 -4.01 1.43
C ILE A 78 -2.15 -5.16 2.17
N ILE A 79 -2.19 -5.14 3.51
CA ILE A 79 -1.56 -6.15 4.34
C ILE A 79 -2.21 -7.51 4.08
N GLU A 80 -3.53 -7.62 4.13
CA GLU A 80 -4.26 -8.88 3.95
C GLU A 80 -3.94 -9.55 2.61
N ARG A 81 -3.83 -8.76 1.53
CA ARG A 81 -3.57 -9.28 0.19
C ARG A 81 -2.13 -9.74 -0.04
N LEU A 82 -1.16 -9.13 0.64
CA LEU A 82 0.26 -9.27 0.31
C LEU A 82 1.08 -9.99 1.38
N ALA A 83 0.62 -9.96 2.63
CA ALA A 83 1.24 -10.69 3.72
C ALA A 83 1.04 -12.20 3.58
N LEU A 84 2.04 -12.97 4.03
CA LEU A 84 2.09 -14.43 4.14
C LEU A 84 2.00 -15.22 2.82
N THR A 85 1.34 -14.70 1.79
CA THR A 85 1.30 -15.27 0.44
C THR A 85 2.51 -14.83 -0.39
N LYS A 86 2.87 -13.54 -0.35
CA LYS A 86 3.98 -13.00 -1.15
C LYS A 86 5.13 -12.44 -0.30
N PHE A 87 4.82 -11.80 0.83
CA PHE A 87 5.81 -11.12 1.68
C PHE A 87 5.72 -11.56 3.14
N ASP A 88 6.87 -11.66 3.80
CA ASP A 88 6.95 -11.88 5.25
C ASP A 88 6.71 -10.59 6.01
N ASN A 89 7.15 -9.46 5.44
CA ASN A 89 7.01 -8.15 6.05
C ASN A 89 6.34 -7.18 5.06
N VAL A 90 5.30 -6.50 5.51
CA VAL A 90 4.59 -5.49 4.73
C VAL A 90 4.48 -4.23 5.58
N TYR A 91 5.04 -3.13 5.09
CA TYR A 91 4.99 -1.84 5.75
C TYR A 91 4.25 -0.84 4.85
N VAL A 92 3.27 -0.16 5.41
CA VAL A 92 2.50 0.89 4.75
C VAL A 92 2.79 2.19 5.46
N TYR A 93 3.19 3.20 4.70
CA TYR A 93 3.59 4.51 5.19
C TYR A 93 2.72 5.62 4.59
N ASP A 94 2.57 6.72 5.33
CA ASP A 94 2.18 8.00 4.74
C ASP A 94 3.36 8.65 3.98
N LEU A 95 3.12 9.81 3.35
CA LEU A 95 4.17 10.56 2.64
C LEU A 95 5.27 11.13 3.54
N ARG A 96 5.01 11.28 4.84
CA ARG A 96 5.99 11.76 5.82
C ARG A 96 6.88 10.62 6.31
N GLY A 97 6.59 9.38 5.91
CA GLY A 97 7.30 8.19 6.32
C GLY A 97 6.82 7.61 7.65
N ASN A 98 5.68 8.07 8.18
CA ASN A 98 5.09 7.48 9.37
C ASN A 98 4.42 6.15 9.00
N PRO A 99 4.62 5.09 9.79
CA PRO A 99 3.93 3.82 9.57
C PRO A 99 2.43 3.97 9.88
N VAL A 100 1.60 3.61 8.92
CA VAL A 100 0.13 3.57 9.05
C VAL A 100 -0.44 2.15 8.98
N GLY A 101 0.39 1.17 8.61
CA GLY A 101 0.10 -0.24 8.70
C GLY A 101 1.39 -1.04 8.74
N VAL A 102 1.47 -2.02 9.63
CA VAL A 102 2.66 -2.86 9.79
C VAL A 102 2.24 -4.30 9.95
N PHE A 103 2.81 -5.17 9.13
CA PHE A 103 2.78 -6.61 9.31
C PHE A 103 4.20 -7.14 9.26
N GLU A 104 4.56 -7.91 10.28
CA GLU A 104 5.81 -8.67 10.35
C GLU A 104 5.45 -10.10 10.73
N SER A 105 5.77 -11.04 9.84
CA SER A 105 5.71 -12.45 10.18
C SER A 105 6.72 -12.68 11.31
N ARG A 106 6.21 -12.78 12.55
CA ARG A 106 7.01 -13.27 13.66
C ARG A 106 7.44 -14.66 13.23
N GLY A 107 8.72 -14.81 12.89
CA GLY A 107 9.26 -16.09 12.48
C GLY A 107 8.75 -17.14 13.44
N LYS A 108 8.18 -18.23 12.91
CA LYS A 108 8.12 -19.47 13.69
C LYS A 108 9.57 -19.72 14.10
N LYS A 109 9.94 -19.31 15.31
CA LYS A 109 11.03 -19.93 16.03
C LYS A 109 10.57 -21.37 16.15
N HIS A 110 11.09 -22.22 15.26
CA HIS A 110 11.17 -23.64 15.56
C HIS A 110 12.10 -23.71 16.78
N GLU A 111 11.50 -23.62 17.96
CA GLU A 111 12.03 -24.23 19.19
C GLU A 111 11.67 -25.71 19.20
#